data_AF-A0A967TML8-F1
#
_entry.id   AF-A0A967TML8-F1
#
_cell.length_a   1.000
_cell.length_b   1.000
_cell.length_c   1.000
_cell.angle_alpha   90.00
_cell.angle_beta   90.00
_cell.angle_gamma   90.00
#
_symmetry.space_group_name_H-M   'P 1'
#
loop_
_entity.id
_entity.type
_entity.pdbx_description
1 polymer ?
#
loop_
_entity_poly.entity_id
_entity_poly.type
_entity_poly.pdbx_seq_one_letter_code
_entity_poly.pdbx_strand_id
1 'polypeptide(L)'
;MHLIRAIPPYLVEIDEVLADAGERGPGADGSFRRPWLGEWVIRAMEPPPGIPIPTVKELVPERALSRERLLESWRDAQSPLLASMDQARGLDLGRARIRSPFVPLLR
;
A
#
# COMPACT_ATOMS: atom_id res chain seq x y z
N MET A 1 -13.21 8.27 3.50
CA MET A 1 -12.64 8.81 2.23
C MET A 1 -11.11 8.75 2.15
N HIS A 2 -10.36 8.59 3.25
CA HIS A 2 -8.89 8.53 3.23
C HIS A 2 -8.32 7.40 2.36
N LEU A 3 -8.98 6.22 2.35
CA LEU A 3 -8.53 5.06 1.57
C LEU A 3 -8.49 5.31 0.06
N ILE A 4 -9.51 5.97 -0.51
CA ILE A 4 -9.56 6.26 -1.95
C ILE A 4 -8.45 7.23 -2.36
N ARG A 5 -7.99 8.10 -1.46
CA ARG A 5 -6.86 9.00 -1.70
C ARG A 5 -5.51 8.31 -1.60
N ALA A 6 -5.41 7.30 -0.74
CA ALA A 6 -4.19 6.53 -0.56
C ALA A 6 -3.93 5.57 -1.74
N ILE A 7 -4.96 4.94 -2.30
CA ILE A 7 -4.78 3.86 -3.28
C ILE A 7 -3.97 4.28 -4.51
N PRO A 8 -4.27 5.38 -5.23
CA PRO A 8 -3.57 5.67 -6.48
C PRO A 8 -2.06 5.90 -6.32
N PRO A 9 -1.57 6.69 -5.35
CA PRO A 9 -0.13 6.82 -5.12
C PRO A 9 0.56 5.51 -4.74
N TYR A 10 -0.11 4.66 -3.97
CA TYR A 10 0.44 3.34 -3.61
C TYR A 10 0.47 2.38 -4.80
N LEU A 11 -0.52 2.43 -5.70
CA LEU A 11 -0.54 1.58 -6.90
C LEU A 11 0.65 1.87 -7.82
N VAL A 12 1.05 3.13 -7.98
CA VAL A 12 2.25 3.49 -8.75
C VAL A 12 3.50 2.82 -8.17
N GLU A 13 3.72 2.95 -6.85
CA GLU A 13 4.87 2.35 -6.17
C GLU A 13 4.85 0.81 -6.21
N ILE A 14 3.65 0.21 -6.13
CA ILE A 14 3.46 -1.24 -6.23
C ILE A 14 3.83 -1.72 -7.62
N ASP A 15 3.27 -1.10 -8.67
CA ASP A 15 3.46 -1.55 -10.05
C ASP A 15 4.94 -1.43 -10.48
N GLU A 16 5.63 -0.35 -10.07
CA GLU A 16 7.06 -0.17 -10.33
C GLU A 16 7.92 -1.27 -9.67
N VAL A 17 7.64 -1.58 -8.40
CA VAL A 17 8.39 -2.59 -7.64
C VAL A 17 8.11 -4.01 -8.15
N LEU A 18 6.87 -4.30 -8.53
CA LEU A 18 6.50 -5.60 -9.10
C LEU A 18 7.10 -5.79 -10.50
N ALA A 19 7.20 -4.73 -11.31
CA ALA A 19 7.88 -4.79 -12.60
C ALA A 19 9.38 -5.09 -12.43
N ASP A 20 10.08 -4.35 -11.55
CA ASP A 20 11.51 -4.58 -11.25
C ASP A 20 11.77 -5.98 -10.68
N ALA A 21 10.91 -6.44 -9.76
CA ALA A 21 11.01 -7.77 -9.17
C ALA A 21 10.70 -8.90 -10.17
N GLY A 22 9.80 -8.68 -11.13
CA GLY A 22 9.54 -9.64 -12.21
C GLY A 22 10.71 -9.81 -13.18
N GLU A 23 11.47 -8.73 -13.43
CA GLU A 23 12.65 -8.76 -14.31
C GLU A 23 13.91 -9.34 -13.63
N ARG A 24 14.07 -9.12 -12.31
CA ARG A 24 15.35 -9.34 -11.60
C ARG A 24 15.27 -10.27 -10.40
N GLY A 25 14.06 -10.62 -9.96
CA GLY A 25 13.83 -11.21 -8.65
C GLY A 25 13.95 -12.75 -8.64
N PRO A 26 14.63 -13.34 -7.64
CA PRO A 26 14.46 -14.77 -7.37
C PRO A 26 13.00 -15.04 -6.96
N GLY A 27 12.43 -16.14 -7.44
CA GLY A 27 11.11 -16.59 -7.02
C GLY A 27 11.05 -16.81 -5.51
N ALA A 28 9.89 -16.55 -4.90
CA ALA A 28 9.68 -16.76 -3.47
C ALA A 28 9.75 -18.25 -3.10
N ASP A 29 10.29 -18.55 -1.93
CA ASP A 29 10.14 -19.86 -1.26
C ASP A 29 8.77 -20.02 -0.56
N GLY A 30 7.89 -19.01 -0.71
CA GLY A 30 6.57 -18.95 -0.10
C GLY A 30 6.54 -18.30 1.29
N SER A 31 7.68 -17.95 1.89
CA SER A 31 7.72 -17.35 3.23
C SER A 31 7.77 -15.82 3.20
N PHE A 32 6.64 -15.16 3.47
CA PHE A 32 6.63 -13.72 3.73
C PHE A 32 7.12 -13.44 5.15
N ARG A 33 8.26 -12.74 5.29
CA ARG A 33 8.77 -12.29 6.58
C ARG A 33 8.52 -10.80 6.75
N ARG A 34 7.81 -10.44 7.83
CA ARG A 34 7.62 -9.04 8.22
C ARG A 34 8.96 -8.47 8.68
N PRO A 35 9.44 -7.35 8.11
CA PRO A 35 10.59 -6.65 8.66
C PRO A 35 10.23 -6.05 10.01
N TRP A 36 11.23 -5.89 10.89
CA TRP A 36 11.06 -5.31 12.23
C TRP A 36 10.38 -3.92 12.21
N LEU A 37 10.63 -3.12 11.17
CA LEU A 37 9.99 -1.82 10.98
C LEU A 37 8.49 -1.97 10.70
N GLY A 38 8.10 -2.95 9.90
CA GLY A 38 6.69 -3.25 9.62
C GLY A 38 5.95 -3.69 10.88
N GLU A 39 6.58 -4.54 11.70
CA GLU A 39 6.04 -4.96 13.00
C GLU A 39 5.86 -3.75 13.94
N TRP A 40 6.83 -2.82 13.97
CA TRP A 40 6.73 -1.60 14.75
C TRP A 40 5.56 -0.70 14.29
N VAL A 41 5.41 -0.50 12.97
CA VAL A 41 4.29 0.29 12.41
C VAL A 41 2.94 -0.31 12.79
N ILE A 42 2.80 -1.63 12.70
CA ILE A 42 1.54 -2.32 13.06
C ILE A 42 1.20 -2.09 14.53
N ARG A 43 2.18 -2.33 15.42
CA ARG A 43 1.99 -2.13 16.86
C ARG A 43 1.66 -0.68 17.22
N ALA A 44 2.19 0.29 16.48
CA ALA A 44 1.88 1.70 16.70
C ALA A 44 0.44 2.08 16.30
N MET A 45 -0.16 1.31 15.37
CA MET A 45 -1.50 1.56 14.83
C MET A 45 -2.59 0.67 15.45
N GLU A 46 -2.22 -0.39 16.18
CA GLU A 46 -3.17 -1.26 16.88
C GLU A 46 -3.92 -0.50 17.99
N PRO A 47 -5.26 -0.59 18.08
CA PRO A 47 -6.01 0.06 19.15
C PRO A 47 -5.81 -0.64 20.51
N PRO A 48 -5.68 0.12 21.62
CA PRO A 48 -5.55 1.58 21.69
C PRO A 48 -4.13 2.02 21.27
N PRO A 49 -4.00 3.06 20.42
CA PRO A 49 -2.69 3.48 19.95
C PRO A 49 -1.87 4.04 21.10
N GLY A 50 -0.67 3.50 21.31
CA GLY A 50 0.26 3.99 22.34
C GLY A 50 0.81 5.39 22.02
N ILE A 51 0.79 5.80 20.76
CA ILE A 51 1.24 7.12 20.29
C ILE A 51 0.22 7.66 19.28
N PRO A 52 -0.33 8.87 19.46
CA PRO A 52 -1.18 9.49 18.46
C PRO A 52 -0.34 9.92 17.25
N ILE A 53 -0.58 9.30 16.09
CA ILE A 53 0.10 9.63 14.84
C ILE A 53 -0.86 10.46 13.96
N PRO A 54 -0.51 11.71 13.59
CA PRO A 54 -1.36 12.53 12.77
C PRO A 54 -1.42 12.00 11.33
N THR A 55 -2.60 12.09 10.72
CA THR A 55 -2.79 11.79 9.30
C THR A 55 -2.03 12.78 8.42
N VAL A 56 -1.38 12.27 7.38
CA VAL A 56 -0.69 13.08 6.37
C VAL A 56 -1.72 13.95 5.63
N LYS A 57 -1.42 15.23 5.39
CA LYS A 57 -2.39 16.22 4.90
C LYS A 57 -3.03 15.82 3.56
N GLU A 58 -2.24 15.18 2.70
CA GLU A 58 -2.58 14.67 1.38
C GLU A 58 -3.68 13.58 1.44
N LEU A 59 -3.76 12.87 2.57
CA LEU A 59 -4.80 11.87 2.81
C LEU A 59 -6.10 12.48 3.33
N VAL A 60 -6.09 13.74 3.79
CA VAL A 60 -7.29 14.42 4.28
C VAL A 60 -8.21 14.74 3.09
N PRO A 61 -9.47 14.27 3.08
CA PRO A 61 -10.40 14.59 2.02
C PRO A 61 -10.79 16.06 2.08
N GLU A 62 -10.56 16.78 0.99
CA GLU A 62 -10.84 18.22 0.89
C GLU A 62 -12.34 18.52 0.84
N ARG A 63 -13.14 17.61 0.29
CA ARG A 63 -14.61 17.69 0.21
C ARG A 63 -15.22 16.29 0.27
N ALA A 64 -16.39 16.18 0.90
CA ALA A 64 -17.18 14.95 0.85
C ALA A 64 -17.67 14.73 -0.59
N LEU A 65 -17.18 13.67 -1.25
CA LEU A 65 -17.78 13.19 -2.49
C LEU A 65 -19.21 12.71 -2.22
N SER A 66 -20.08 12.77 -3.24
CA SER A 66 -21.35 12.05 -3.16
C SER A 66 -21.06 10.55 -3.00
N ARG A 67 -22.00 9.83 -2.37
CA ARG A 67 -21.88 8.39 -2.14
C ARG A 67 -21.64 7.63 -3.44
N GLU A 68 -22.31 8.03 -4.52
CA GLU A 68 -22.24 7.40 -5.83
C GLU A 68 -20.83 7.55 -6.42
N ARG A 69 -20.26 8.76 -6.38
CA ARG A 69 -18.89 9.04 -6.85
C ARG A 69 -17.84 8.32 -6.00
N LEU A 70 -18.08 8.22 -4.69
CA LEU A 70 -17.20 7.49 -3.79
C LEU A 70 -17.15 5.99 -4.12
N LEU A 71 -18.31 5.39 -4.41
CA LEU A 71 -18.39 3.97 -4.78
C LEU A 71 -17.80 3.71 -6.17
N GLU A 72 -17.98 4.62 -7.11
CA GLU A 72 -17.35 4.58 -8.44
C GLU A 72 -15.83 4.61 -8.31
N SER A 73 -15.26 5.63 -7.65
CA SER A 73 -13.80 5.71 -7.44
C SER A 73 -13.23 4.52 -6.66
N TRP A 74 -13.98 3.96 -5.72
CA TRP A 74 -13.54 2.76 -5.00
C TRP A 74 -13.48 1.54 -5.93
N ARG A 75 -14.51 1.33 -6.77
CA ARG A 75 -14.54 0.23 -7.74
C ARG A 75 -13.44 0.36 -8.78
N ASP A 76 -13.25 1.56 -9.32
CA ASP A 76 -12.19 1.83 -10.30
C ASP A 76 -10.80 1.51 -9.75
N ALA A 77 -10.61 1.71 -8.44
CA ALA A 77 -9.37 1.40 -7.74
C ALA A 77 -9.18 -0.11 -7.43
N GLN A 78 -10.25 -0.93 -7.43
CA GLN A 78 -10.12 -2.36 -7.14
C GLN A 78 -9.50 -3.15 -8.30
N SER A 79 -9.85 -2.83 -9.54
CA SER A 79 -9.38 -3.60 -10.70
C SER A 79 -7.85 -3.56 -10.86
N PRO A 80 -7.17 -2.40 -10.77
CA PRO A 80 -5.71 -2.35 -10.79
C PRO A 80 -5.09 -3.10 -9.62
N LEU A 81 -5.67 -2.98 -8.41
CA LEU A 81 -5.16 -3.67 -7.23
C LEU A 81 -5.19 -5.20 -7.40
N LEU A 82 -6.27 -5.74 -7.96
CA LEU A 82 -6.37 -7.17 -8.27
C LEU A 82 -5.31 -7.60 -9.30
N ALA A 83 -5.05 -6.77 -10.31
CA ALA A 83 -3.99 -7.02 -11.29
C ALA A 83 -2.60 -7.05 -10.64
N SER A 84 -2.28 -6.09 -9.75
CA SER A 84 -1.02 -6.09 -9.00
C SER A 84 -0.90 -7.32 -8.09
N MET A 85 -2.01 -7.78 -7.46
CA MET A 85 -2.02 -9.02 -6.67
C MET A 85 -1.71 -10.26 -7.51
N ASP A 86 -2.21 -10.32 -8.74
CA ASP A 86 -1.91 -11.43 -9.65
C ASP A 86 -0.47 -11.38 -10.16
N GLN A 87 0.07 -10.20 -10.47
CA GLN A 87 1.48 -10.01 -10.84
C GLN A 87 2.44 -10.36 -9.69
N ALA A 88 2.03 -10.11 -8.45
CA ALA A 88 2.81 -10.44 -7.26
C ALA A 88 2.98 -11.95 -7.00
N ARG A 89 2.18 -12.80 -7.66
CA ARG A 89 2.21 -14.25 -7.41
C ARG A 89 3.59 -14.83 -7.77
N GLY A 90 4.21 -15.49 -6.80
CA GLY A 90 5.52 -16.12 -6.97
C GLY A 90 6.72 -15.18 -6.73
N LEU A 91 6.49 -13.89 -6.46
CA LEU A 91 7.55 -12.94 -6.12
C LEU A 91 7.85 -12.94 -4.62
N ASP A 92 9.13 -12.75 -4.26
CA ASP A 92 9.53 -12.55 -2.86
C ASP A 92 9.19 -11.12 -2.41
N LEU A 93 7.98 -10.96 -1.85
CA LEU A 93 7.50 -9.69 -1.29
C LEU A 93 8.29 -9.20 -0.08
N GLY A 94 9.10 -10.05 0.54
CA GLY A 94 10.03 -9.64 1.60
C GLY A 94 11.20 -8.81 1.06
N ARG A 95 11.53 -8.97 -0.23
CA ARG A 95 12.57 -8.23 -0.96
C ARG A 95 12.00 -7.15 -1.89
N ALA A 96 10.86 -7.40 -2.52
CA ALA A 96 10.15 -6.45 -3.37
C ALA A 96 9.39 -5.42 -2.52
N ARG A 97 10.14 -4.49 -1.89
CA ARG A 97 9.60 -3.50 -0.94
C ARG A 97 9.21 -2.20 -1.62
N ILE A 98 7.97 -1.80 -1.40
CA ILE A 98 7.45 -0.50 -1.83
C ILE A 98 7.92 0.62 -0.90
N ARG A 99 8.15 1.80 -1.46
CA ARG A 99 8.36 3.01 -0.68
C ARG A 99 7.01 3.61 -0.35
N SER A 100 6.84 4.16 0.85
CA SER A 100 5.61 4.91 1.11
C SER A 100 5.63 6.22 0.31
N PRO A 101 4.59 6.51 -0.50
CA PRO A 101 4.51 7.74 -1.28
C PRO A 101 4.28 8.98 -0.40
N PHE A 102 3.88 8.78 0.86
CA PHE A 102 3.59 9.86 1.82
C PHE A 102 4.69 10.05 2.87
N VAL A 103 5.50 9.02 3.12
CA VAL A 103 6.60 9.04 4.08
C VAL A 103 7.81 8.32 3.48
N PRO A 104 8.70 9.02 2.75
CA PRO A 104 9.78 8.39 1.99
C PRO A 104 10.77 7.54 2.80
N LEU A 105 10.78 7.70 4.13
CA LEU A 105 11.58 6.91 5.08
C LEU A 105 11.01 5.52 5.36
N LEU A 106 9.76 5.22 4.97
CA LEU A 106 9.13 3.92 5.17
C LEU A 106 9.28 3.06 3.91
N ARG A 107 9.89 1.88 4.07
CA ARG A 107 10.11 0.81 3.07
C ARG A 107 10.02 -0.56 3.71
#